data_AF-A0A821J8X9-F1
#
_entry.id   AF-A0A821J8X9-F1
#
_cell.length_a   1.000
_cell.length_b   1.000
_cell.length_c   1.000
_cell.angle_alpha   90.00
_cell.angle_beta   90.00
_cell.angle_gamma   90.00
#
_symmetry.space_group_name_H-M   'P 1'
#
loop_
_entity.id
_entity.type
_entity.pdbx_description
1 polymer ?
#
loop_
_entity_poly.entity_id
_entity_poly.type
_entity_poly.pdbx_seq_one_letter_code
_entity_poly.pdbx_strand_id
1 'polypeptide(L)'
;MVFENLVAYLLDIYLSDYIENLDTKKFKVDLWSEKLTLQVPWKNIYTQSTKASIDGLFLLVVPKTEVEYDAKRDEKEQHEAKMKEVHQIEELRKEQEAQKNAKSSDKNNDTFIERMKLQVIRNLQLSIRNIHVVYEDKSAKPDRPFAFGFTLN
;
A
#
# COMPACT_ATOMS: atom_id res chain seq x y z
N MET A 1 -10.63 7.24 -15.26
CA MET A 1 -9.51 8.17 -14.97
C MET A 1 -9.49 8.77 -13.55
N VAL A 2 -10.59 9.19 -12.91
CA VAL A 2 -10.55 9.65 -11.48
C VAL A 2 -10.92 8.53 -10.50
N PHE A 3 -11.96 7.75 -10.83
CA PHE A 3 -12.45 6.67 -9.97
C PHE A 3 -11.57 5.41 -10.00
N GLU A 4 -10.91 5.09 -11.11
CA GLU A 4 -9.95 3.97 -11.16
C GLU A 4 -8.73 4.24 -10.29
N ASN A 5 -8.21 5.47 -10.30
CA ASN A 5 -7.13 5.89 -9.41
C ASN A 5 -7.55 5.81 -7.95
N LEU A 6 -8.82 6.13 -7.65
CA LEU A 6 -9.35 6.01 -6.31
C LEU A 6 -9.37 4.55 -5.85
N VAL A 7 -9.82 3.61 -6.69
CA VAL A 7 -9.85 2.21 -6.25
C VAL A 7 -8.48 1.55 -6.25
N ALA A 8 -7.59 1.94 -7.18
CA ALA A 8 -6.18 1.55 -7.10
C ALA A 8 -5.56 2.02 -5.78
N TYR A 9 -5.81 3.28 -5.39
CA TYR A 9 -5.37 3.83 -4.10
C TYR A 9 -6.00 3.11 -2.90
N LEU A 10 -7.28 2.72 -2.98
CA LEU A 10 -7.93 1.97 -1.89
C LEU A 10 -7.43 0.53 -1.78
N LEU A 11 -7.14 -0.13 -2.90
CA LEU A 11 -6.51 -1.44 -2.92
C LEU A 11 -5.08 -1.36 -2.38
N ASP A 12 -4.35 -0.31 -2.74
CA ASP A 12 -3.00 -0.04 -2.24
C ASP A 12 -3.01 0.16 -0.72
N ILE A 13 -3.91 1.00 -0.18
CA ILE A 13 -4.09 1.15 1.28
C ILE A 13 -4.44 -0.19 1.92
N TYR A 14 -5.43 -0.91 1.39
CA TYR A 14 -5.90 -2.14 2.03
C TYR A 14 -4.86 -3.25 1.98
N LEU A 15 -4.15 -3.41 0.85
CA LEU A 15 -3.09 -4.41 0.70
C LEU A 15 -1.83 -4.02 1.49
N SER A 16 -1.56 -2.72 1.67
CA SER A 16 -0.43 -2.22 2.48
C SER A 16 -0.48 -2.78 3.90
N ASP A 17 -1.63 -2.76 4.58
CA ASP A 17 -1.78 -3.33 5.93
C ASP A 17 -1.41 -4.83 6.00
N TYR A 18 -1.63 -5.60 4.92
CA TYR A 18 -1.25 -7.02 4.86
C TYR A 18 0.21 -7.25 4.46
N ILE A 19 0.85 -6.26 3.83
CA ILE A 19 2.26 -6.29 3.45
C ILE A 19 3.14 -5.76 4.60
N GLU A 20 2.61 -4.91 5.49
CA GLU A 20 3.33 -4.24 6.59
C GLU A 20 3.96 -5.18 7.63
N ASN A 21 3.57 -6.46 7.68
CA ASN A 21 4.18 -7.46 8.58
C ASN A 21 5.39 -8.20 7.98
N LEU A 22 5.84 -7.84 6.78
CA LEU A 22 7.21 -8.17 6.37
C LEU A 22 8.14 -7.15 7.04
N ASP A 23 9.11 -7.63 7.83
CA ASP A 23 10.13 -6.77 8.44
C ASP A 23 10.96 -6.10 7.33
N THR A 24 10.47 -4.97 6.82
CA THR A 24 11.04 -4.23 5.70
C THR A 24 12.40 -3.63 6.04
N LYS A 25 12.80 -3.65 7.33
CA LYS A 25 14.15 -3.29 7.76
C LYS A 25 15.14 -4.39 7.45
N LYS A 26 14.73 -5.66 7.57
CA LYS A 26 15.57 -6.84 7.28
C LYS A 26 15.45 -7.35 5.86
N PHE A 27 14.31 -7.11 5.19
CA PHE A 27 14.07 -7.61 3.85
C PHE A 27 13.59 -6.50 2.92
N LYS A 28 14.12 -6.46 1.70
CA LYS A 28 13.53 -5.76 0.58
C LYS A 28 12.49 -6.70 -0.05
N VAL A 29 11.27 -6.19 -0.23
CA VAL A 29 10.17 -6.92 -0.85
C VAL A 29 9.76 -6.18 -2.10
N ASP A 30 9.81 -6.86 -3.24
CA ASP A 30 9.28 -6.36 -4.50
C ASP A 30 8.00 -7.15 -4.83
N LEU A 31 6.91 -6.46 -5.12
CA LEU A 31 5.61 -7.04 -5.45
C LEU A 31 5.16 -6.55 -6.83
N TRP A 32 4.75 -7.48 -7.69
CA TRP A 32 4.23 -7.16 -9.01
C TRP A 32 3.10 -8.13 -9.40
N SER A 33 2.22 -7.69 -10.29
CA SER A 33 1.12 -8.52 -10.79
C SER A 33 0.98 -8.37 -12.30
N GLU A 34 0.62 -9.45 -13.00
CA GLU A 34 0.40 -9.41 -14.45
C GLU A 34 -0.90 -8.70 -14.79
N LYS A 35 -1.98 -9.02 -14.06
CA LYS A 35 -3.30 -8.46 -14.34
C LYS A 35 -4.08 -8.22 -13.05
N LEU A 36 -4.37 -6.95 -12.80
CA LEU A 36 -5.32 -6.52 -11.79
C LEU A 36 -6.62 -6.11 -12.48
N THR A 37 -7.73 -6.75 -12.11
CA THR A 37 -9.07 -6.36 -12.56
C THR A 37 -9.95 -6.04 -11.38
N LEU A 38 -10.72 -4.98 -11.53
CA LEU A 38 -11.64 -4.53 -10.52
C LEU A 38 -12.99 -4.25 -11.18
N GLN A 39 -14.04 -4.85 -10.63
CA GLN A 39 -15.42 -4.69 -11.07
C GLN A 39 -16.22 -4.09 -9.93
N VAL A 40 -16.48 -2.78 -10.02
CA VAL A 40 -17.31 -2.05 -9.05
C VAL A 40 -18.74 -1.95 -9.59
N PRO A 41 -19.75 -2.45 -8.87
CA PRO A 41 -21.15 -2.38 -9.30
C PRO A 41 -21.76 -1.00 -8.96
N TRP A 42 -21.35 0.06 -9.65
CA TRP A 42 -21.75 1.46 -9.34
C TRP A 42 -23.26 1.69 -9.12
N LYS A 43 -24.10 0.98 -9.88
CA LYS A 43 -25.57 1.09 -9.75
C LYS A 43 -26.12 0.41 -8.49
N ASN A 44 -25.38 -0.55 -7.93
CA ASN A 44 -25.84 -1.46 -6.88
C ASN A 44 -24.78 -1.65 -5.77
N ILE A 45 -23.93 -0.65 -5.48
CA ILE A 45 -22.81 -0.76 -4.52
C ILE A 45 -23.24 -1.17 -3.09
N TYR A 46 -24.51 -0.96 -2.73
CA TYR A 46 -25.05 -1.34 -1.43
C TYR A 46 -25.50 -2.80 -1.37
N THR A 47 -25.81 -3.41 -2.51
CA THR A 47 -26.42 -4.75 -2.60
C THR A 47 -25.54 -5.77 -3.30
N GLN A 48 -24.65 -5.34 -4.19
CA GLN A 48 -23.71 -6.19 -4.92
C GLN A 48 -22.27 -5.96 -4.43
N SER A 49 -21.51 -7.05 -4.35
CA SER A 49 -20.10 -7.01 -3.97
C SER A 49 -19.21 -6.50 -5.09
N THR A 50 -18.19 -5.72 -4.72
CA THR A 50 -17.09 -5.35 -5.61
C THR A 50 -16.20 -6.56 -5.80
N LYS A 51 -15.86 -6.92 -7.04
CA LYS A 51 -14.96 -8.05 -7.30
C LYS A 51 -13.60 -7.54 -7.73
N ALA A 52 -12.56 -7.93 -7.01
CA ALA A 52 -11.17 -7.75 -7.43
C ALA A 52 -10.59 -9.12 -7.80
N SER A 53 -10.02 -9.24 -8.99
CA SER A 53 -9.25 -10.42 -9.39
C SER A 53 -7.84 -10.01 -9.76
N ILE A 54 -6.89 -10.65 -9.09
CA ILE A 54 -5.45 -10.58 -9.37
C ILE A 54 -5.06 -11.90 -10.04
N ASP A 55 -4.37 -11.80 -11.17
CA ASP A 55 -3.81 -12.95 -11.88
C ASP A 55 -2.30 -12.73 -12.05
N GLY A 56 -1.51 -13.76 -11.72
CA GLY A 56 -0.05 -13.72 -11.77
C GLY A 56 0.52 -12.78 -10.71
N LEU A 57 0.40 -13.13 -9.42
CA LEU A 57 0.96 -12.33 -8.32
C LEU A 57 2.38 -12.81 -8.00
N PHE A 58 3.38 -11.94 -8.14
CA PHE A 58 4.77 -12.27 -7.89
C PHE A 58 5.32 -11.47 -6.71
N LEU A 59 5.85 -12.17 -5.71
CA LEU A 59 6.49 -11.62 -4.53
C LEU A 59 7.97 -12.05 -4.51
N LEU A 60 8.89 -11.09 -4.59
CA LEU A 60 10.33 -11.32 -4.45
C LEU A 60 10.79 -10.76 -3.11
N VAL A 61 11.41 -11.62 -2.29
CA VAL A 61 11.96 -11.26 -0.98
C VAL A 61 13.47 -11.40 -1.04
N VAL A 62 14.19 -10.31 -0.72
CA VAL A 62 15.65 -10.25 -0.71
C VAL A 62 16.12 -9.73 0.64
N PRO A 63 17.09 -10.35 1.32
CA PRO A 63 17.64 -9.81 2.56
C PRO A 63 18.34 -8.48 2.29
N LYS A 64 18.08 -7.48 3.12
CA LYS A 64 18.90 -6.28 3.21
C LYS A 64 20.13 -6.63 4.02
N THR A 65 21.30 -6.66 3.39
CA THR A 65 22.56 -6.59 4.13
C THR A 65 22.56 -5.32 4.96
N GLU A 66 22.77 -5.45 6.27
CA GLU A 66 23.07 -4.31 7.15
C GLU A 66 24.17 -3.49 6.48
N VAL A 67 23.79 -2.32 5.99
CA VAL A 67 24.75 -1.25 5.79
C VAL A 67 25.27 -0.97 7.19
N GLU A 68 26.58 -1.01 7.40
CA GLU A 68 27.21 -0.77 8.71
C GLU A 68 26.49 0.38 9.44
N TYR A 69 26.10 0.12 10.68
CA TYR A 69 25.41 1.10 11.53
C TYR A 69 26.27 2.36 11.66
N ASP A 70 25.88 3.43 10.98
CA ASP A 70 26.46 4.76 11.14
C ASP A 70 25.51 5.60 11.98
N ALA A 71 25.80 5.71 13.29
CA ALA A 71 24.97 6.40 14.27
C ALA A 71 24.57 7.82 13.83
N LYS A 72 25.43 8.50 13.06
CA LYS A 72 25.17 9.85 12.55
C LYS A 72 24.13 9.88 11.43
N ARG A 73 24.08 8.84 10.60
CA ARG A 73 23.13 8.74 9.51
C ARG A 73 21.74 8.38 10.04
N ASP A 74 21.66 7.46 10.99
CA ASP A 74 20.41 7.08 11.63
C ASP A 74 19.81 8.23 12.45
N GLU A 75 20.61 8.96 13.24
CA GLU A 75 20.12 10.15 13.93
C GLU A 75 19.60 11.22 12.96
N LYS A 76 20.28 11.41 11.82
CA LYS A 76 19.86 12.34 10.79
C LYS A 76 18.58 11.89 10.09
N GLU A 77 18.47 10.61 9.74
CA GLU A 77 17.27 10.04 9.12
C GLU A 77 16.08 10.05 10.10
N GLN A 78 16.30 9.76 11.39
CA GLN A 78 15.28 9.88 12.44
C GLN A 78 14.85 11.34 12.63
N HIS A 79 15.79 12.27 12.66
CA HIS A 79 15.49 13.69 12.78
C HIS A 79 14.75 14.20 11.53
N GLU A 80 15.17 13.82 10.33
CA GLU A 80 14.51 14.18 9.08
C GLU A 80 13.11 13.57 8.99
N ALA A 81 12.91 12.31 9.41
CA ALA A 81 11.60 11.68 9.46
C ALA A 81 10.67 12.41 10.43
N LYS A 82 11.16 12.71 11.64
CA LYS A 82 10.41 13.45 12.65
C LYS A 82 10.08 14.87 12.19
N MET A 83 11.02 15.55 11.53
CA MET A 83 10.78 16.88 10.96
C MET A 83 9.79 16.85 9.80
N LYS A 84 9.80 15.81 8.96
CA LYS A 84 8.81 15.62 7.90
C LYS A 84 7.41 15.37 8.47
N GLU A 85 7.30 14.55 9.50
CA GLU A 85 6.02 14.28 10.18
C GLU A 85 5.47 15.55 10.83
N VAL A 86 6.31 16.32 11.55
CA VAL A 86 5.93 17.62 12.11
C VAL A 86 5.49 18.58 11.00
N HIS A 87 6.22 18.64 9.89
CA HIS A 87 5.89 19.51 8.76
C HIS A 87 4.55 19.13 8.12
N GLN A 88 4.29 17.84 7.91
CA GLN A 88 3.01 17.37 7.38
C GLN A 88 1.85 17.69 8.32
N ILE A 89 2.03 17.51 9.64
CA ILE A 89 1.03 17.88 10.64
C ILE A 89 0.77 19.39 10.63
N GLU A 90 1.82 20.22 10.51
CA GLU A 90 1.68 21.67 10.41
C GLU A 90 0.97 22.12 9.13
N GLU A 91 1.27 21.51 7.99
CA GLU A 91 0.58 21.77 6.72
C GLU A 91 -0.89 21.36 6.80
N LEU A 92 -1.19 20.14 7.26
CA LEU A 92 -2.56 19.67 7.45
C LEU A 92 -3.31 20.57 8.44
N ARG A 93 -2.67 21.05 9.50
CA ARG A 93 -3.27 21.95 10.47
C ARG A 93 -3.53 23.33 9.87
N LYS A 94 -2.61 23.88 9.08
CA LYS A 94 -2.80 25.14 8.34
C LYS A 94 -3.90 25.02 7.30
N GLU A 95 -3.98 23.91 6.57
CA GLU A 95 -5.06 23.63 5.63
C GLU A 95 -6.41 23.51 6.35
N GLN A 96 -6.47 22.82 7.49
CA GLN A 96 -7.68 22.73 8.30
C GLN A 96 -8.09 24.08 8.89
N GLU A 97 -7.15 24.91 9.33
CA GLU A 97 -7.43 26.27 9.85
C GLU A 97 -7.86 27.22 8.71
N ALA A 98 -7.29 27.09 7.50
CA ALA A 98 -7.72 27.81 6.30
C ALA A 98 -9.10 27.36 5.81
N GLN A 99 -9.41 26.06 5.87
CA GLN A 99 -10.73 25.48 5.54
C GLN A 99 -11.79 25.79 6.61
N LYS A 100 -11.42 26.01 7.88
CA LYS A 100 -12.37 26.48 8.92
C LYS A 100 -12.87 27.90 8.66
N ASN A 101 -12.08 28.74 7.99
CA ASN A 101 -12.46 30.10 7.62
C ASN A 101 -13.08 30.22 6.21
N ALA A 102 -12.99 29.19 5.38
CA ALA A 102 -13.56 29.17 4.04
C ALA A 102 -14.28 27.84 3.74
N LYS A 103 -15.62 27.93 3.61
CA LYS A 103 -16.54 27.05 2.86
C LYS A 103 -17.44 26.10 3.67
N SER A 104 -18.70 26.51 3.70
CA SER A 104 -19.90 25.79 4.08
C SER A 104 -20.57 25.03 2.91
N SER A 105 -19.81 24.50 1.95
CA SER A 105 -20.40 23.80 0.78
C SER A 105 -19.79 22.45 0.39
N ASP A 106 -18.59 22.07 0.87
CA ASP A 106 -17.89 20.84 0.41
C ASP A 106 -17.97 19.65 1.37
N LYS A 107 -18.23 19.87 2.66
CA LYS A 107 -18.26 18.79 3.68
C LYS A 107 -19.27 17.67 3.38
N ASN A 108 -20.38 18.00 2.72
CA ASN A 108 -21.41 17.02 2.38
C ASN A 108 -20.98 16.08 1.26
N ASN A 109 -20.20 16.56 0.28
CA ASN A 109 -19.72 15.74 -0.83
C ASN A 109 -18.59 14.80 -0.37
N ASP A 110 -17.68 15.30 0.46
CA ASP A 110 -16.60 14.48 1.03
C ASP A 110 -17.16 13.33 1.89
N THR A 111 -18.13 13.62 2.76
CA THR A 111 -18.77 12.59 3.60
C THR A 111 -19.46 11.51 2.77
N PHE A 112 -20.08 11.90 1.64
CA PHE A 112 -20.75 10.95 0.75
C PHE A 112 -19.74 10.07 -0.01
N ILE A 113 -18.68 10.67 -0.55
CA ILE A 113 -17.62 9.94 -1.24
C ILE A 113 -16.92 8.99 -0.27
N GLU A 114 -16.64 9.41 0.96
CA GLU A 114 -16.01 8.59 1.99
C GLU A 114 -16.85 7.35 2.34
N ARG A 115 -18.17 7.52 2.52
CA ARG A 115 -19.10 6.39 2.72
C ARG A 115 -19.12 5.43 1.54
N MET A 116 -19.02 5.96 0.31
CA MET A 116 -18.93 5.15 -0.90
C MET A 116 -17.62 4.34 -0.95
N LYS A 117 -16.47 4.95 -0.61
CA LYS A 117 -15.19 4.25 -0.51
C LYS A 117 -15.27 3.10 0.50
N LEU A 118 -15.76 3.39 1.71
CA LEU A 118 -15.95 2.39 2.75
C LEU A 118 -16.84 1.24 2.29
N GLN A 119 -17.92 1.54 1.57
CA GLN A 119 -18.84 0.52 1.06
C GLN A 119 -18.17 -0.39 0.01
N VAL A 120 -17.37 0.18 -0.90
CA VAL A 120 -16.62 -0.58 -1.91
C VAL A 120 -15.62 -1.54 -1.25
N ILE A 121 -14.91 -1.09 -0.22
CA ILE A 121 -13.93 -1.89 0.54
C ILE A 121 -14.65 -2.96 1.37
N ARG A 122 -15.71 -2.60 2.10
CA ARG A 122 -16.44 -3.50 3.01
C ARG A 122 -16.96 -4.74 2.30
N ASN A 123 -17.40 -4.60 1.06
CA ASN A 123 -17.95 -5.68 0.25
C ASN A 123 -16.98 -6.14 -0.86
N LEU A 124 -15.67 -5.88 -0.70
CA LEU A 124 -14.66 -6.31 -1.66
C LEU A 124 -14.45 -7.82 -1.56
N GLN A 125 -14.67 -8.51 -2.68
CA GLN A 125 -14.35 -9.92 -2.87
C GLN A 125 -13.06 -10.02 -3.67
N LEU A 126 -11.99 -10.47 -3.02
CA LEU A 126 -10.68 -10.63 -3.64
C LEU A 126 -10.47 -12.08 -4.09
N SER A 127 -10.05 -12.27 -5.33
CA SER A 127 -9.60 -13.54 -5.88
C SER A 127 -8.19 -13.38 -6.44
N ILE A 128 -7.25 -14.14 -5.91
CA ILE A 128 -5.86 -14.13 -6.36
C ILE A 128 -5.57 -15.50 -6.97
N ARG A 129 -5.00 -15.52 -8.18
CA ARG A 129 -4.60 -16.73 -8.89
C ARG A 129 -3.15 -16.63 -9.33
N ASN A 130 -2.50 -17.78 -9.48
CA ASN A 130 -1.12 -17.89 -9.91
C ASN A 130 -0.17 -17.04 -9.05
N ILE A 131 -0.08 -17.38 -7.76
CA ILE A 131 0.79 -16.70 -6.82
C ILE A 131 2.17 -17.36 -6.88
N HIS A 132 3.21 -16.55 -7.05
CA HIS A 132 4.61 -16.95 -7.05
C HIS A 132 5.34 -16.19 -5.97
N VAL A 133 5.86 -16.88 -4.97
CA VAL A 133 6.69 -16.29 -3.92
C VAL A 133 8.10 -16.82 -4.09
N VAL A 134 9.07 -15.92 -4.24
CA VAL A 134 10.49 -16.23 -4.40
C VAL A 134 11.28 -15.48 -3.34
N TYR A 135 12.09 -16.21 -2.59
CA TYR A 135 13.15 -15.65 -1.77
C TYR A 135 14.47 -15.81 -2.50
N GLU A 136 15.23 -14.73 -2.63
CA GLU A 136 16.55 -14.71 -3.26
C GLU A 136 17.58 -14.16 -2.26
N ASP A 137 18.64 -14.92 -2.03
CA ASP A 137 19.70 -14.57 -1.07
C ASP A 137 21.06 -14.56 -1.75
N LYS A 138 21.65 -13.36 -1.77
CA LYS A 138 23.00 -13.09 -2.25
C LYS A 138 23.95 -12.70 -1.12
N SER A 139 23.44 -12.50 0.10
CA SER A 139 24.21 -11.96 1.22
C SER A 139 24.80 -13.06 2.10
N ALA A 140 24.04 -14.12 2.36
CA ALA A 140 24.48 -15.18 3.26
C ALA A 140 25.68 -15.97 2.70
N LYS A 141 25.77 -16.11 1.37
CA LYS A 141 26.89 -16.77 0.65
C LYS A 141 27.19 -16.05 -0.67
N PRO A 142 28.06 -15.03 -0.67
CA PRO A 142 28.39 -14.27 -1.89
C PRO A 142 28.94 -15.14 -3.03
N ASP A 143 29.71 -16.18 -2.72
CA ASP A 143 30.27 -17.12 -3.72
C ASP A 143 29.25 -18.12 -4.26
N ARG A 144 28.09 -18.27 -3.60
CA ARG A 144 27.04 -19.19 -4.00
C ARG A 144 25.66 -18.66 -3.63
N PRO A 145 25.14 -17.67 -4.37
CA PRO A 145 23.79 -17.17 -4.18
C PRO A 145 22.78 -18.28 -4.42
N PHE A 146 21.67 -18.22 -3.70
CA PHE A 146 20.61 -19.20 -3.80
C PHE A 146 19.24 -18.53 -3.81
N ALA A 147 18.26 -19.22 -4.40
CA ALA A 147 16.88 -18.80 -4.37
C ALA A 147 16.01 -20.02 -4.11
N PHE A 148 14.89 -19.81 -3.41
CA PHE A 148 13.84 -20.79 -3.26
C PHE A 148 12.50 -20.11 -3.37
N GLY A 149 11.49 -20.82 -3.83
CA GLY A 149 10.17 -20.27 -4.00
C GLY A 149 9.10 -21.33 -4.00
N PHE A 150 7.87 -20.88 -3.83
CA PHE A 150 6.69 -21.72 -3.91
C PHE A 150 5.63 -21.01 -4.75
N THR A 151 4.75 -21.83 -5.33
CA THR A 151 3.69 -21.36 -6.22
C THR A 151 2.35 -21.89 -5.75
N LEU A 152 1.33 -21.04 -5.73
CA LEU A 152 -0.05 -21.41 -5.43
C LEU A 152 -0.94 -21.07 -6.63
N ASN A 153 -1.55 -22.09 -7.23
CA ASN A 153 -2.39 -21.97 -8.42
C ASN A 153 -3.86 -21.72 -8.07
#